data_AF-A0A6B0DFH0-F1
#
_entry.id   AF-A0A6B0DFH0-F1
#
_cell.length_a   1.000
_cell.length_b   1.000
_cell.length_c   1.000
_cell.angle_alpha   90.00
_cell.angle_beta   90.00
_cell.angle_gamma   90.00
#
_symmetry.space_group_name_H-M   'P 1'
#
loop_
_entity.id
_entity.type
_entity.pdbx_description
1 polymer ?
#
loop_
_entity_poly.entity_id
_entity_poly.type
_entity_poly.pdbx_seq_one_letter_code
_entity_poly.pdbx_strand_id
1 'polypeptide(L)'
;MLRNNLTIFPGISYKRQRYLRGRGIITWEDLLRNGKEHFPGYLWEEIENEIYLAIRNYDEGNIEYFKDVIDRKDYYILYHDFKEKSIFLDIETTGMSTENDITIIGISDSKKNYRVFVNGINLYEREIIPIISKYSILVTFYGTRFDVPFIYKKFRDLGEILLKMVHIDLCFLGHRVGFKGGLKSIEKQVGLEREDEIEGLTGFDAVRLWKEYK
;
A
#
# COMPACT_ATOMS: atom_id res chain seq x y z
N MET A 1 -3.74 1.27 13.55
CA MET A 1 -2.39 1.63 13.98
C MET A 1 -1.66 0.35 14.32
N LEU A 2 -0.46 0.19 13.78
CA LEU A 2 0.42 -0.98 13.88
C LEU A 2 0.68 -1.39 15.33
N ARG A 3 0.95 -0.42 16.22
CA ARG A 3 1.16 -0.67 17.66
C ARG A 3 -0.05 -1.26 18.38
N ASN A 4 -1.24 -1.19 17.78
CA ASN A 4 -2.45 -1.77 18.35
C ASN A 4 -2.75 -3.16 17.76
N ASN A 5 -1.95 -3.61 16.80
CA ASN A 5 -2.09 -4.91 16.20
C ASN A 5 -1.19 -5.91 16.91
N LEU A 6 -1.79 -6.68 17.81
CA LEU A 6 -1.12 -7.75 18.56
C LEU A 6 -1.01 -9.03 17.74
N THR A 7 -1.72 -9.14 16.60
CA THR A 7 -1.69 -10.37 15.79
C THR A 7 -0.38 -10.60 15.06
N ILE A 8 0.55 -9.64 15.13
CA ILE A 8 1.91 -9.79 14.59
C ILE A 8 2.79 -10.66 15.51
N PHE A 9 2.37 -10.87 16.76
CA PHE A 9 3.12 -11.65 17.73
C PHE A 9 2.66 -13.11 17.76
N PRO A 10 3.60 -14.05 18.02
CA PRO A 10 3.31 -15.47 17.99
C PRO A 10 2.20 -15.86 18.96
N GLY A 11 1.33 -16.77 18.54
CA GLY A 11 0.22 -17.26 19.37
C GLY A 11 -0.95 -16.27 19.55
N ILE A 12 -0.91 -15.07 18.96
CA ILE A 12 -1.99 -14.10 19.05
C ILE A 12 -2.84 -14.09 17.78
N SER A 13 -3.90 -14.89 17.76
CA SER A 13 -4.93 -14.80 16.72
C SER A 13 -5.80 -13.54 16.88
N TYR A 14 -6.59 -13.19 15.85
CA TYR A 14 -7.64 -12.16 15.95
C TYR A 14 -8.58 -12.37 17.15
N LYS A 15 -8.95 -13.63 17.44
CA LYS A 15 -9.77 -13.99 18.62
C LYS A 15 -9.02 -13.69 19.92
N ARG A 16 -7.72 -14.03 19.99
CA ARG A 16 -6.86 -13.78 21.15
C ARG A 16 -6.67 -12.27 21.38
N GLN A 17 -6.40 -11.50 20.33
CA GLN A 17 -6.34 -10.04 20.40
C GLN A 17 -7.65 -9.45 20.94
N ARG A 18 -8.81 -9.92 20.48
CA ARG A 18 -10.10 -9.44 21.01
C ARG A 18 -10.27 -9.74 22.50
N TYR A 19 -9.83 -10.92 22.94
CA TYR A 19 -9.83 -11.32 24.35
C TYR A 19 -8.92 -10.42 25.21
N LEU A 20 -7.72 -10.09 24.72
CA LEU A 20 -6.75 -9.22 25.39
C LEU A 20 -7.25 -7.78 25.47
N ARG A 21 -7.81 -7.25 24.38
CA ARG A 21 -8.41 -5.90 24.35
C ARG A 21 -9.54 -5.74 25.37
N GLY A 22 -10.34 -6.78 25.60
CA GLY A 22 -11.37 -6.80 26.65
C GLY A 22 -10.82 -6.69 28.07
N ARG A 23 -9.50 -6.79 28.26
CA ARG A 23 -8.78 -6.64 29.54
C ARG A 23 -7.91 -5.38 29.58
N GLY A 24 -8.10 -4.47 28.62
CA GLY A 24 -7.31 -3.25 28.52
C GLY A 24 -5.93 -3.45 27.89
N ILE A 25 -5.64 -4.63 27.32
CA ILE A 25 -4.39 -4.89 26.60
C ILE A 25 -4.60 -4.58 25.12
N ILE A 26 -4.27 -3.34 24.73
CA ILE A 26 -4.58 -2.81 23.41
C ILE A 26 -3.31 -2.61 22.59
N THR A 27 -2.25 -2.10 23.21
CA THR A 27 -0.97 -1.82 22.55
C THR A 27 0.09 -2.88 22.85
N TRP A 28 1.20 -2.80 22.11
CA TRP A 28 2.41 -3.59 22.39
C TRP A 28 2.93 -3.34 23.81
N GLU A 29 2.87 -2.10 24.30
CA GLU A 29 3.31 -1.73 25.65
C GLU A 29 2.37 -2.27 26.72
N ASP A 30 1.05 -2.26 26.46
CA ASP A 30 0.10 -2.88 27.38
C ASP A 30 0.36 -4.39 27.45
N LEU A 31 0.68 -5.00 26.30
CA LEU A 31 0.99 -6.42 26.22
C LEU A 31 2.25 -6.70 27.05
N LEU A 32 3.34 -5.94 26.90
CA LEU A 32 4.53 -6.07 27.75
C LEU A 32 4.23 -5.96 29.25
N ARG A 33 3.41 -4.98 29.66
CA ARG A 33 3.13 -4.71 31.08
C ARG A 33 2.22 -5.75 31.72
N ASN A 34 1.19 -6.18 31.01
CA ASN A 34 0.06 -6.94 31.58
C ASN A 34 -0.18 -8.30 30.89
N GLY A 35 0.63 -8.65 29.90
CA GLY A 35 0.42 -9.83 29.05
C GLY A 35 0.87 -11.15 29.65
N LYS A 36 1.90 -11.14 30.52
CA LYS A 36 2.57 -12.36 31.01
C LYS A 36 1.64 -13.42 31.57
N GLU A 37 0.66 -13.03 32.38
CA GLU A 37 -0.30 -13.95 32.99
C GLU A 37 -1.26 -14.61 31.98
N HIS A 38 -1.28 -14.12 30.74
CA HIS A 38 -2.11 -14.67 29.67
C HIS A 38 -1.37 -15.68 28.80
N PHE A 39 -0.11 -16.01 29.02
CA PHE A 39 0.61 -16.97 28.16
C PHE A 39 1.41 -17.98 28.97
N PRO A 40 1.61 -19.22 28.45
CA PRO A 40 2.60 -20.13 29.00
C PRO A 40 3.98 -19.46 29.03
N GLY A 41 4.79 -19.74 30.05
CA GLY A 41 6.09 -19.07 30.26
C GLY A 41 7.00 -19.08 29.03
N TYR A 42 7.15 -20.23 28.37
CA TYR A 42 7.98 -20.36 27.16
C TYR A 42 7.49 -19.48 26.01
N LEU A 43 6.17 -19.38 25.81
CA LEU A 43 5.58 -18.56 24.76
C LEU A 43 5.64 -17.08 25.12
N TRP A 44 5.53 -16.75 26.41
CA TRP A 44 5.69 -15.38 26.87
C TRP A 44 7.11 -14.85 26.61
N GLU A 45 8.14 -15.64 26.90
CA GLU A 45 9.54 -15.25 26.63
C GLU A 45 9.77 -14.96 25.14
N GLU A 46 9.20 -15.77 24.25
CA GLU A 46 9.23 -15.53 22.80
C GLU A 46 8.49 -14.23 22.44
N ILE A 47 7.24 -14.06 22.90
CA ILE A 47 6.42 -12.86 22.65
C ILE A 47 7.14 -11.59 23.15
N GLU A 48 7.70 -11.63 24.35
CA GLU A 48 8.37 -10.49 24.97
C GLU A 48 9.58 -10.03 24.12
N ASN A 49 10.40 -10.98 23.66
CA ASN A 49 11.51 -10.68 22.75
C ASN A 49 11.04 -10.09 21.41
N GLU A 50 10.00 -10.67 20.82
CA GLU A 50 9.41 -10.16 19.57
C GLU A 50 8.82 -8.75 19.75
N ILE A 51 8.24 -8.42 20.90
CA ILE A 51 7.75 -7.05 21.15
C ILE A 51 8.91 -6.06 21.19
N TYR A 52 10.00 -6.37 21.90
CA TYR A 52 11.18 -5.48 21.92
C TYR A 52 11.78 -5.30 20.52
N LEU A 53 11.83 -6.37 19.72
CA LEU A 53 12.30 -6.31 18.34
C LEU A 53 11.37 -5.46 17.46
N ALA A 54 10.05 -5.62 17.58
CA ALA A 54 9.07 -4.84 16.86
C ALA A 54 9.13 -3.35 17.23
N ILE A 55 9.30 -3.02 18.52
CA ILE A 55 9.47 -1.62 18.97
C ILE A 55 10.72 -1.00 18.34
N ARG A 56 11.86 -1.69 18.37
CA ARG A 56 13.10 -1.17 17.74
C ARG A 56 12.90 -0.89 16.24
N ASN A 57 12.34 -1.85 15.52
CA ASN A 57 12.09 -1.69 14.07
C ASN A 57 11.06 -0.60 13.78
N TYR A 58 10.07 -0.42 14.66
CA TYR A 58 9.12 0.67 14.56
C TYR A 58 9.80 2.03 14.69
N ASP A 59 10.63 2.21 15.73
CA ASP A 59 11.33 3.47 16.01
C ASP A 59 12.35 3.81 14.90
N GLU A 60 12.98 2.81 14.29
CA GLU A 60 13.87 2.97 13.13
C GLU A 60 13.13 3.16 11.80
N GLY A 61 11.81 2.95 11.77
CA GLY A 61 11.01 3.01 10.55
C GLY A 61 11.32 1.88 9.55
N ASN A 62 11.75 0.72 10.04
CA ASN A 62 12.12 -0.44 9.21
C ASN A 62 10.87 -1.19 8.71
N ILE A 63 10.35 -0.77 7.56
CA ILE A 63 9.18 -1.37 6.93
C ILE A 63 9.43 -2.79 6.42
N GLU A 64 10.67 -3.13 6.04
CA GLU A 64 10.99 -4.47 5.53
C GLU A 64 10.78 -5.54 6.60
N TYR A 65 11.14 -5.25 7.86
CA TYR A 65 10.79 -6.13 8.99
C TYR A 65 9.27 -6.37 9.06
N PHE A 66 8.47 -5.32 8.94
CA PHE A 66 7.03 -5.46 9.05
C PHE A 66 6.37 -6.16 7.85
N LYS A 67 7.00 -6.10 6.67
CA LYS A 67 6.57 -6.84 5.49
C LYS A 67 6.66 -8.34 5.71
N ASP A 68 7.62 -8.82 6.48
CA ASP A 68 7.81 -10.24 6.76
C ASP A 68 6.92 -10.75 7.90
N VAL A 69 6.59 -9.91 8.89
CA VAL A 69 5.77 -10.31 10.05
C VAL A 69 4.27 -10.10 9.88
N ILE A 70 3.84 -9.26 8.93
CA ILE A 70 2.42 -8.95 8.69
C ILE A 70 1.94 -9.72 7.46
N ASP A 71 0.76 -10.33 7.57
CA ASP A 71 0.07 -10.88 6.42
C ASP A 71 -0.14 -9.81 5.33
N ARG A 72 0.13 -10.12 4.07
CA ARG A 72 -0.08 -9.20 2.93
C ARG A 72 -1.44 -8.52 2.90
N LYS A 73 -2.50 -9.22 3.34
CA LYS A 73 -3.86 -8.67 3.41
C LYS A 73 -3.95 -7.50 4.41
N ASP A 74 -3.10 -7.47 5.43
CA ASP A 74 -3.15 -6.51 6.53
C ASP A 74 -2.06 -5.41 6.44
N TYR A 75 -1.32 -5.35 5.31
CA TYR A 75 -0.37 -4.27 5.00
C TYR A 75 -0.97 -2.86 5.10
N TYR A 76 -2.28 -2.70 4.93
CA TYR A 76 -2.95 -1.40 5.08
C TYR A 76 -2.72 -0.75 6.46
N ILE A 77 -2.41 -1.55 7.49
CA ILE A 77 -2.13 -1.04 8.84
C ILE A 77 -0.83 -0.21 8.85
N LEU A 78 0.15 -0.54 7.99
CA LEU A 78 1.43 0.16 7.88
C LEU A 78 1.27 1.60 7.36
N TYR A 79 0.26 1.85 6.52
CA TYR A 79 0.00 3.19 5.99
C TYR A 79 -0.24 4.21 7.11
N HIS A 80 -0.94 3.82 8.18
CA HIS A 80 -1.27 4.75 9.27
C HIS A 80 -0.02 5.36 9.92
N ASP A 81 0.98 4.53 10.19
CA ASP A 81 2.16 4.94 10.95
C ASP A 81 3.32 5.36 10.03
N PHE A 82 3.34 4.87 8.79
CA PHE A 82 4.40 5.14 7.81
C PHE A 82 3.90 5.81 6.54
N LYS A 83 2.86 6.65 6.62
CA LYS A 83 2.31 7.37 5.46
C LYS A 83 3.38 8.14 4.67
N GLU A 84 4.39 8.68 5.33
CA GLU A 84 5.49 9.44 4.71
C GLU A 84 6.40 8.56 3.83
N LYS A 85 6.34 7.24 4.00
CA LYS A 85 7.04 6.23 3.20
C LYS A 85 6.16 5.64 2.08
N SER A 86 4.99 6.22 1.85
CA SER A 86 4.03 5.78 0.84
C SER A 86 4.11 6.60 -0.43
N ILE A 87 4.08 5.92 -1.58
CA ILE A 87 3.91 6.51 -2.90
C ILE A 87 2.63 5.96 -3.53
N PHE A 88 1.80 6.86 -4.05
CA PHE A 88 0.63 6.55 -4.85
C PHE A 88 1.05 6.50 -6.32
N LEU A 89 0.62 5.47 -7.04
CA LEU A 89 0.97 5.27 -8.45
C LEU A 89 -0.27 4.87 -9.24
N ASP A 90 -0.37 5.41 -10.45
CA ASP A 90 -1.38 5.09 -11.44
C ASP A 90 -0.78 5.24 -12.86
N ILE A 91 -1.26 4.43 -13.81
CA ILE A 91 -0.81 4.49 -15.21
C ILE A 91 -1.96 4.67 -16.18
N GLU A 92 -1.68 5.34 -17.29
CA GLU A 92 -2.55 5.35 -18.46
C GLU A 92 -1.88 4.60 -19.61
N THR A 93 -2.65 3.78 -20.33
CA THR A 93 -2.12 2.89 -21.37
C THR A 93 -2.88 3.05 -22.67
N THR A 94 -2.31 2.59 -23.79
CA THR A 94 -3.00 2.57 -25.09
C THR A 94 -4.01 1.41 -25.23
N GLY A 95 -4.16 0.58 -24.20
CA GLY A 95 -5.07 -0.57 -24.17
C GLY A 95 -4.83 -1.46 -22.95
N MET A 96 -5.69 -2.46 -22.75
CA MET A 96 -5.70 -3.27 -21.53
C MET A 96 -4.69 -4.42 -21.49
N SER A 97 -3.99 -4.70 -22.59
CA SER A 97 -2.97 -5.75 -22.64
C SER A 97 -1.60 -5.18 -22.30
N THR A 98 -0.76 -5.92 -21.58
CA THR A 98 0.63 -5.51 -21.31
C THR A 98 1.49 -5.40 -22.58
N GLU A 99 1.00 -5.85 -23.73
CA GLU A 99 1.61 -5.54 -25.04
C GLU A 99 1.46 -4.06 -25.42
N ASN A 100 0.37 -3.41 -24.99
CA ASN A 100 0.12 -1.99 -25.20
C ASN A 100 1.14 -1.12 -24.47
N ASP A 101 1.30 0.12 -24.92
CA ASP A 101 2.26 1.05 -24.34
C ASP A 101 1.68 1.80 -23.16
N ILE A 102 2.55 2.14 -22.21
CA ILE A 102 2.26 3.09 -21.15
C ILE A 102 2.42 4.48 -21.76
N THR A 103 1.35 5.28 -21.71
CA THR A 103 1.33 6.68 -22.17
C THR A 103 1.78 7.61 -21.06
N ILE A 104 1.33 7.36 -19.83
CA ILE A 104 1.59 8.18 -18.66
C ILE A 104 1.83 7.29 -17.44
N ILE A 105 2.79 7.69 -16.59
CA ILE A 105 2.86 7.25 -15.19
C ILE A 105 2.67 8.48 -14.30
N GLY A 106 1.63 8.46 -13.47
CA GLY A 106 1.41 9.44 -12.42
C GLY A 106 1.88 8.91 -11.07
N ILE A 107 2.61 9.73 -10.31
CA ILE A 107 2.95 9.42 -8.93
C ILE A 107 2.64 10.60 -8.01
N SER A 108 2.26 10.31 -6.76
CA SER A 108 2.08 11.30 -5.72
C SER A 108 2.57 10.74 -4.39
N ASP A 109 3.19 11.56 -3.55
CA ASP A 109 3.49 11.18 -2.17
C ASP A 109 2.36 11.56 -1.21
N SER A 110 2.46 11.16 0.05
CA SER A 110 1.47 11.51 1.08
C SER A 110 1.39 13.00 1.41
N LYS A 111 2.35 13.81 0.95
CA LYS A 111 2.33 15.28 1.04
C LYS A 111 1.73 15.94 -0.20
N LYS A 112 1.17 15.15 -1.13
CA LYS A 112 0.57 15.58 -2.39
C LYS A 112 1.57 16.19 -3.38
N ASN A 113 2.85 15.85 -3.28
CA ASN A 113 3.82 16.19 -4.33
C ASN A 113 3.57 15.29 -5.54
N TYR A 114 2.80 15.79 -6.50
CA TYR A 114 2.46 15.08 -7.72
C TYR A 114 3.54 15.24 -8.80
N ARG A 115 3.81 14.16 -9.53
CA ARG A 115 4.67 14.14 -10.71
C ARG A 115 4.06 13.27 -11.78
N VAL A 116 4.23 13.69 -13.02
CA VAL A 116 3.75 12.98 -14.20
C VAL A 116 4.90 12.72 -15.17
N PHE A 117 4.93 11.50 -15.69
CA PHE A 117 5.90 11.07 -16.68
C PHE A 117 5.15 10.65 -17.94
N VAL A 118 5.46 11.29 -19.07
CA VAL A 118 4.75 11.14 -20.33
C VAL A 118 5.67 10.47 -21.36
N ASN A 119 5.13 9.47 -22.05
CA ASN A 119 5.84 8.71 -23.07
C ASN A 119 6.39 9.63 -24.16
N GLY A 120 7.67 9.45 -24.53
CA GLY A 120 8.35 10.30 -25.51
C GLY A 120 8.80 11.68 -24.99
N ILE A 121 8.49 12.04 -23.74
CA ILE A 121 8.92 13.31 -23.12
C ILE A 121 9.90 13.05 -21.98
N ASN A 122 9.45 12.38 -20.92
CA ASN A 122 10.23 12.16 -19.70
C ASN A 122 9.97 10.80 -19.02
N LEU A 123 9.21 9.90 -19.67
CA LEU A 123 8.95 8.54 -19.19
C LEU A 123 10.17 7.62 -19.37
N TYR A 124 11.15 7.74 -18.49
CA TYR A 124 12.34 6.89 -18.45
C TYR A 124 12.63 6.40 -17.03
N GLU A 125 13.08 5.16 -16.88
CA GLU A 125 13.39 4.56 -15.57
C GLU A 125 14.37 5.40 -14.76
N ARG A 126 15.41 5.96 -15.41
CA ARG A 126 16.41 6.84 -14.78
C ARG A 126 15.82 8.09 -14.12
N GLU A 127 14.67 8.57 -14.59
CA GLU A 127 13.98 9.74 -14.03
C GLU A 127 13.08 9.34 -12.85
N ILE A 128 12.47 8.16 -12.92
CA ILE A 128 11.45 7.70 -11.97
C ILE A 128 12.07 7.00 -10.75
N ILE A 129 13.06 6.13 -10.98
CA ILE A 129 13.69 5.30 -9.94
C ILE A 129 14.23 6.14 -8.77
N PRO A 130 15.00 7.23 -8.99
CA PRO A 130 15.54 8.03 -7.88
C PRO A 130 14.46 8.66 -6.97
N ILE A 131 13.22 8.78 -7.47
CA ILE A 131 12.08 9.28 -6.71
C ILE A 131 11.42 8.13 -5.96
N ILE A 132 11.04 7.06 -6.67
CA ILE A 132 10.29 5.93 -6.10
C ILE A 132 11.12 5.17 -5.05
N SER A 133 12.44 5.02 -5.23
CA SER A 133 13.29 4.28 -4.29
C SER A 133 13.39 4.89 -2.88
N LYS A 134 12.84 6.10 -2.65
CA LYS A 134 12.75 6.73 -1.32
C LYS A 134 11.58 6.21 -0.49
N TYR A 135 10.65 5.52 -1.13
CA TYR A 135 9.42 5.01 -0.53
C TYR A 135 9.52 3.48 -0.36
N SER A 136 8.71 2.93 0.53
CA SER A 136 8.69 1.50 0.82
C SER A 136 7.28 0.91 0.73
N ILE A 137 6.26 1.77 0.68
CA ILE A 137 4.85 1.40 0.54
C ILE A 137 4.35 1.92 -0.81
N LEU A 138 3.87 1.02 -1.64
CA LEU A 138 3.21 1.32 -2.90
C LEU A 138 1.70 1.27 -2.69
N VAL A 139 1.00 2.35 -3.05
CA VAL A 139 -0.47 2.41 -3.01
C VAL A 139 -0.99 2.58 -4.43
N THR A 140 -1.90 1.71 -4.84
CA THR A 140 -2.54 1.77 -6.17
C THR A 140 -4.02 1.41 -6.07
N PHE A 141 -4.78 1.61 -7.16
CA PHE A 141 -6.11 1.05 -7.31
C PHE A 141 -6.10 -0.02 -8.40
N TYR A 142 -6.28 -1.30 -8.03
CA TYR A 142 -6.20 -2.46 -8.94
C TYR A 142 -4.80 -2.71 -9.56
N GLY A 143 -3.79 -1.97 -9.13
CA GLY A 143 -2.45 -2.06 -9.70
C GLY A 143 -1.65 -3.33 -9.40
N THR A 144 -2.06 -4.18 -8.45
CA THR A 144 -1.43 -5.52 -8.33
C THR A 144 -1.68 -6.36 -9.59
N ARG A 145 -2.80 -6.13 -10.30
CA ARG A 145 -3.19 -6.87 -11.50
C ARG A 145 -2.98 -6.08 -12.80
N PHE A 146 -2.83 -4.76 -12.71
CA PHE A 146 -2.74 -3.89 -13.87
C PHE A 146 -1.41 -3.11 -13.90
N ASP A 147 -1.28 -2.05 -13.08
CA ASP A 147 -0.16 -1.12 -13.11
C ASP A 147 1.20 -1.80 -12.99
N VAL A 148 1.40 -2.62 -11.95
CA VAL A 148 2.70 -3.25 -11.67
C VAL A 148 3.10 -4.22 -12.77
N PRO A 149 2.24 -5.14 -13.25
CA PRO A 149 2.55 -5.97 -14.42
C PRO A 149 2.89 -5.19 -15.70
N PHE A 150 2.17 -4.10 -15.99
CA PHE A 150 2.46 -3.24 -17.14
C PHE A 150 3.84 -2.59 -17.02
N ILE A 151 4.11 -1.97 -15.86
CA ILE A 151 5.40 -1.33 -15.58
C ILE A 151 6.51 -2.37 -15.66
N TYR A 152 6.37 -3.52 -15.02
CA TYR A 152 7.39 -4.56 -15.01
C TYR A 152 7.80 -5.03 -16.41
N LYS A 153 6.83 -5.12 -17.32
CA LYS A 153 7.08 -5.56 -18.69
C LYS A 153 7.76 -4.47 -19.54
N LYS A 154 7.42 -3.20 -19.34
CA LYS A 154 7.95 -2.07 -20.12
C LYS A 154 9.23 -1.46 -19.52
N PHE A 155 9.38 -1.56 -18.20
CA PHE A 155 10.39 -0.93 -17.36
C PHE A 155 10.82 -1.93 -16.28
N ARG A 156 11.78 -2.79 -16.63
CA ARG A 156 12.14 -3.99 -15.87
C ARG A 156 12.69 -3.64 -14.48
N ASP A 157 13.56 -2.63 -14.39
CA ASP A 157 14.24 -2.25 -13.15
C ASP A 157 13.27 -1.54 -12.20
N LEU A 158 12.44 -0.65 -12.74
CA LEU A 158 11.37 0.00 -12.00
C LEU A 158 10.38 -1.05 -11.47
N GLY A 159 9.97 -2.00 -12.30
CA GLY A 159 9.10 -3.09 -11.87
C GLY A 159 9.66 -3.94 -10.73
N GLU A 160 10.95 -4.28 -10.76
CA GLU A 160 11.61 -5.01 -9.66
C GLU A 160 11.57 -4.23 -8.35
N ILE A 161 11.74 -2.90 -8.41
CA ILE A 161 11.63 -2.04 -7.23
C ILE A 161 10.20 -2.08 -6.67
N LEU A 162 9.19 -1.95 -7.54
CA LEU A 162 7.78 -1.97 -7.13
C LEU A 162 7.38 -3.30 -6.48
N LEU A 163 7.85 -4.43 -7.00
CA LEU A 163 7.56 -5.76 -6.44
C LEU A 163 8.14 -5.99 -5.04
N LYS A 164 9.20 -5.26 -4.68
CA LYS A 164 9.82 -5.35 -3.34
C LYS A 164 9.08 -4.51 -2.31
N MET A 165 8.27 -3.55 -2.72
CA MET A 165 7.52 -2.69 -1.80
C MET A 165 6.37 -3.43 -1.11
N VAL A 166 5.98 -2.92 0.05
CA VAL A 166 4.69 -3.23 0.66
C VAL A 166 3.60 -2.68 -0.24
N HIS A 167 2.82 -3.55 -0.89
CA HIS A 167 1.76 -3.12 -1.82
C HIS A 167 0.39 -3.10 -1.15
N ILE A 168 -0.21 -1.92 -1.09
CA ILE A 168 -1.58 -1.65 -0.65
C ILE A 168 -2.43 -1.38 -1.89
N ASP A 169 -3.21 -2.37 -2.33
CA ASP A 169 -4.14 -2.23 -3.44
C ASP A 169 -5.55 -1.90 -2.91
N LEU A 170 -5.98 -0.66 -3.16
CA LEU A 170 -7.24 -0.12 -2.65
C LEU A 170 -8.48 -0.82 -3.22
N CYS A 171 -8.39 -1.43 -4.42
CA CYS A 171 -9.51 -2.15 -5.00
C CYS A 171 -9.85 -3.38 -4.15
N PHE A 172 -8.86 -4.21 -3.84
CA PHE A 172 -9.06 -5.40 -3.00
C PHE A 172 -9.38 -5.06 -1.55
N LEU A 173 -8.80 -3.98 -1.01
CA LEU A 173 -9.15 -3.51 0.34
C LEU A 173 -10.59 -2.99 0.40
N GLY A 174 -11.02 -2.21 -0.58
CA GLY A 174 -12.39 -1.70 -0.66
C GLY A 174 -13.42 -2.83 -0.71
N HIS A 175 -13.15 -3.87 -1.51
CA HIS A 175 -14.01 -5.06 -1.59
C HIS A 175 -14.18 -5.76 -0.24
N ARG A 176 -13.15 -5.80 0.62
CA ARG A 176 -13.24 -6.42 1.97
C ARG A 176 -14.20 -5.71 2.90
N VAL A 177 -14.39 -4.40 2.71
CA VAL A 177 -15.29 -3.57 3.54
C VAL A 177 -16.62 -3.28 2.84
N GLY A 178 -16.89 -3.94 1.72
CA GLY A 178 -18.20 -3.91 1.04
C GLY A 178 -18.31 -2.94 -0.13
N PHE A 179 -17.27 -2.18 -0.46
CA PHE A 179 -17.26 -1.33 -1.65
C PHE A 179 -17.23 -2.17 -2.93
N LYS A 180 -17.91 -1.70 -3.98
CA LYS A 180 -18.00 -2.40 -5.27
C LYS A 180 -17.82 -1.45 -6.46
N GLY A 181 -17.30 -1.99 -7.56
CA GLY A 181 -17.10 -1.26 -8.81
C GLY A 181 -15.71 -0.62 -8.93
N GLY A 182 -15.50 0.13 -10.01
CA GLY A 182 -14.24 0.85 -10.23
C GLY A 182 -14.07 2.07 -9.32
N LEU A 183 -12.90 2.70 -9.37
CA LEU A 183 -12.51 3.82 -8.51
C LEU A 183 -13.58 4.92 -8.47
N LYS A 184 -14.10 5.36 -9.63
CA LYS A 184 -15.19 6.36 -9.73
C LYS A 184 -16.46 5.98 -8.97
N SER A 185 -16.83 4.71 -9.00
CA SER A 185 -18.00 4.20 -8.28
C SER A 185 -17.76 4.26 -6.77
N ILE A 186 -16.55 3.93 -6.34
CA ILE A 186 -16.16 3.91 -4.93
C ILE A 186 -16.06 5.34 -4.38
N GLU A 187 -15.48 6.29 -5.13
CA GLU A 187 -15.43 7.71 -4.77
C GLU A 187 -16.83 8.25 -4.44
N LYS A 188 -17.83 7.97 -5.29
CA LYS A 188 -19.23 8.36 -5.04
C LYS A 188 -19.80 7.68 -3.79
N GLN A 189 -19.51 6.40 -3.57
CA GLN A 189 -19.95 5.67 -2.36
C GLN A 189 -19.36 6.25 -1.07
N VAL A 190 -18.18 6.88 -1.12
CA VAL A 190 -17.53 7.51 0.04
C VAL A 190 -17.74 9.03 0.11
N GLY A 191 -18.52 9.61 -0.80
CA GLY A 191 -18.80 11.05 -0.82
C GLY A 191 -17.63 11.92 -1.29
N LEU A 192 -16.74 11.38 -2.12
CA LEU A 192 -15.70 12.16 -2.81
C LEU A 192 -16.25 12.68 -4.13
N GLU A 193 -16.17 13.99 -4.32
CA GLU A 193 -16.54 14.68 -5.55
C GLU A 193 -15.28 15.00 -6.36
N ARG A 194 -15.38 14.88 -7.69
CA ARG A 194 -14.34 15.33 -8.62
C ARG A 194 -14.70 16.72 -9.13
N GLU A 195 -13.69 17.50 -9.52
CA GLU A 195 -13.93 18.75 -10.24
C GLU A 195 -14.66 18.49 -11.58
N ASP A 196 -15.56 19.40 -11.96
CA ASP A 196 -16.47 19.26 -13.10
C ASP A 196 -15.75 18.93 -14.42
N GLU A 197 -14.52 19.42 -14.60
CA GLU A 197 -13.71 19.26 -15.83
C GLU A 197 -13.25 17.81 -16.08
N ILE A 198 -13.25 16.95 -15.06
CA ILE A 198 -12.80 15.54 -15.13
C ILE A 198 -13.99 14.58 -14.95
N GLU A 199 -15.16 15.12 -14.61
CA GLU A 199 -16.37 14.31 -14.52
C GLU A 199 -16.78 13.82 -15.91
N GLY A 200 -17.10 12.52 -16.03
CA GLY A 200 -17.43 11.88 -17.31
C GLY A 200 -16.25 11.26 -18.09
N LEU A 201 -15.00 11.71 -17.91
CA LEU A 201 -13.84 11.17 -18.65
C LEU A 201 -13.49 9.73 -18.28
N THR A 202 -13.47 8.82 -19.23
CA THR A 202 -13.14 7.40 -19.03
C THR A 202 -11.71 7.08 -19.48
N GLY A 203 -11.19 5.90 -19.13
CA GLY A 203 -9.90 5.44 -19.67
C GLY A 203 -9.91 5.30 -21.20
N PHE A 204 -11.08 5.15 -21.84
CA PHE A 204 -11.18 5.19 -23.29
C PHE A 204 -10.90 6.60 -23.85
N ASP A 205 -11.32 7.65 -23.13
CA ASP A 205 -11.03 9.04 -23.50
C ASP A 205 -9.53 9.32 -23.42
N ALA A 206 -8.82 8.75 -22.43
CA ALA A 206 -7.36 8.84 -22.34
C ALA A 206 -6.66 8.24 -23.59
N VAL A 207 -7.11 7.06 -24.05
CA VAL A 207 -6.59 6.44 -25.29
C VAL A 207 -6.85 7.32 -26.51
N ARG A 208 -8.05 7.92 -26.61
CA ARG A 208 -8.42 8.81 -27.72
C ARG A 208 -7.57 10.08 -27.73
N LEU A 209 -7.47 10.77 -26.59
CA LEU A 209 -6.68 12.00 -26.44
C LEU A 209 -5.21 11.76 -26.78
N TRP A 210 -4.65 10.61 -26.40
CA TRP A 210 -3.28 10.24 -26.77
C TRP A 210 -3.09 10.09 -28.29
N LYS A 211 -4.09 9.57 -29.00
CA LYS A 211 -4.04 9.47 -30.48
C LYS A 211 -4.15 10.82 -31.16
N GLU A 212 -4.92 11.76 -30.60
CA GLU A 212 -5.05 13.13 -31.13
C GLU A 212 -3.79 13.99 -30.85
N TYR A 213 -3.05 13.69 -29.78
CA TYR A 213 -1.79 14.36 -29.46
C TYR A 213 -0.61 13.97 -30.37
N LYS A 214 -0.59 12.72 -30.85
CA LYS A 214 0.45 12.20 -31.75
C LYS A 214 0.34 12.75 -33.17
#